data_AF-A0A3A0C8F3-F1
#
_entry.id   AF-A0A3A0C8F3-F1
#
_cell.length_a   1.000
_cell.length_b   1.000
_cell.length_c   1.000
_cell.angle_alpha   90.00
_cell.angle_beta   90.00
_cell.angle_gamma   90.00
#
_symmetry.space_group_name_H-M   'P 1'
#
loop_
_entity.id
_entity.type
_entity.pdbx_description
1 polymer ?
#
loop_
_entity_poly.entity_id
_entity_poly.type
_entity_poly.pdbx_seq_one_letter_code
_entity_poly.pdbx_strand_id
1 'polypeptide(L)'
;AVLGTPSYMSPEQLRGEKIDGRSDLFSLAAVVYEMATRQRPFVGENVASISTQIVSGKITRPSGINVKLTEAFDQVLVKALQQDREQRFATPGEFAAALQEVNL
;
A
#
# COMPACT_ATOMS: atom_id res chain seq x y z
N ALA A 1 18.80 9.75 -11.13
CA ALA A 1 18.14 9.16 -9.95
C ALA A 1 17.65 7.77 -10.34
N VAL A 2 18.00 6.73 -9.58
CA VAL A 2 17.41 5.41 -9.77
C VAL A 2 15.96 5.52 -9.34
N LEU A 3 15.04 5.53 -10.30
CA LEU A 3 13.62 5.45 -10.01
C LEU A 3 13.44 4.07 -9.33
N GLY A 4 13.06 4.05 -8.06
CA GLY A 4 12.65 2.81 -7.40
C GLY A 4 11.57 2.11 -8.23
N THR A 5 11.29 0.83 -7.97
CA THR A 5 10.21 0.14 -8.67
C THR A 5 8.88 0.89 -8.40
N PRO A 6 8.24 1.52 -9.41
CA PRO A 6 7.18 2.50 -9.18
C PRO A 6 5.99 1.95 -8.38
N SER A 7 5.76 0.64 -8.43
CA SER A 7 4.67 -0.07 -7.74
C SER A 7 4.65 0.11 -6.21
N TYR A 8 5.74 0.57 -5.59
CA TYR A 8 5.81 0.80 -4.14
C TYR A 8 5.92 2.28 -3.76
N MET A 9 5.92 3.20 -4.73
CA MET A 9 6.01 4.63 -4.43
C MET A 9 4.70 5.12 -3.83
N SER A 10 4.81 6.00 -2.84
CA SER A 10 3.66 6.71 -2.28
C SER A 10 3.15 7.80 -3.25
N PRO A 11 1.86 8.18 -3.17
CA PRO A 11 1.29 9.26 -3.97
C PRO A 11 2.06 10.58 -3.86
N GLU A 12 2.50 10.94 -2.65
CA GLU A 12 3.26 12.15 -2.39
C GLU A 12 4.65 12.15 -3.04
N GLN A 13 5.32 10.99 -3.11
CA GLN A 13 6.58 10.84 -3.85
C GLN A 13 6.37 11.06 -5.35
N LEU A 14 5.29 10.50 -5.91
CA LEU A 14 4.96 10.66 -7.33
C LEU A 14 4.61 12.10 -7.71
N ARG A 15 4.02 12.85 -6.79
CA ARG A 15 3.65 14.27 -6.98
C ARG A 15 4.78 15.24 -6.66
N GLY A 16 5.91 14.76 -6.13
CA GLY A 16 7.01 15.62 -5.68
C GLY A 16 6.65 16.49 -4.47
N GLU A 17 5.70 16.03 -3.66
CA GLU A 17 5.29 16.71 -2.42
C GLU A 17 6.32 16.47 -1.30
N LYS A 18 6.17 17.18 -0.18
CA LYS A 18 6.97 16.91 1.02
C LYS A 18 6.74 15.48 1.48
N ILE A 19 7.82 14.75 1.76
CA ILE A 19 7.80 13.35 2.21
C ILE A 19 7.96 13.32 3.74
N ASP A 20 7.24 12.42 4.39
CA ASP A 20 7.43 12.10 5.81
C ASP A 20 7.39 10.56 6.00
N GLY A 21 7.52 10.07 7.24
CA GLY A 21 7.60 8.63 7.52
C GLY A 21 6.39 7.81 7.05
N ARG A 22 5.24 8.45 6.74
CA ARG A 22 4.06 7.76 6.19
C ARG A 22 4.22 7.38 4.73
N SER A 23 5.21 7.92 4.03
CA SER A 23 5.60 7.45 2.70
C SER A 23 6.24 6.06 2.78
N ASP A 24 7.13 5.84 3.75
CA ASP A 24 7.71 4.52 4.00
C ASP A 24 6.64 3.51 4.48
N LEU A 25 5.65 3.98 5.26
CA LEU A 25 4.51 3.16 5.66
C LEU A 25 3.71 2.67 4.45
N PHE A 26 3.45 3.54 3.48
CA PHE A 26 2.76 3.16 2.24
C PHE A 26 3.57 2.13 1.45
N SER A 27 4.87 2.34 1.29
CA SER A 27 5.75 1.39 0.61
C SER A 27 5.79 0.03 1.32
N LEU A 28 5.87 0.02 2.65
CA LEU A 28 5.82 -1.20 3.44
C LEU A 28 4.48 -1.93 3.28
N ALA A 29 3.36 -1.21 3.30
CA ALA A 29 2.04 -1.78 3.09
C ALA A 29 1.91 -2.42 1.70
N ALA A 30 2.50 -1.80 0.66
CA ALA A 30 2.54 -2.38 -0.68
C ALA A 30 3.35 -3.68 -0.74
N VAL A 31 4.46 -3.76 0.00
CA VAL A 31 5.25 -5.00 0.14
C VAL A 31 4.47 -6.08 0.91
N VAL A 32 3.80 -5.73 2.01
CA VAL A 32 2.96 -6.67 2.77
C VAL A 32 1.82 -7.22 1.91
N TYR A 33 1.16 -6.37 1.12
CA TYR A 33 0.16 -6.77 0.16
C TYR A 33 0.72 -7.83 -0.80
N GLU A 34 1.90 -7.59 -1.39
CA GLU A 34 2.50 -8.52 -2.35
C GLU A 34 2.94 -9.82 -1.70
N MET A 35 3.50 -9.79 -0.50
CA MET A 35 3.86 -11.02 0.21
C MET A 35 2.62 -11.88 0.50
N ALA A 36 1.52 -11.24 0.89
CA ALA A 36 0.28 -11.92 1.26
C ALA A 36 -0.49 -12.48 0.04
N THR A 37 -0.37 -11.83 -1.12
CA THR A 37 -1.17 -12.15 -2.32
C THR A 37 -0.35 -12.74 -3.48
N ARG A 38 0.99 -12.66 -3.40
CA ARG A 38 1.93 -12.91 -4.52
C ARG A 38 1.72 -11.99 -5.72
N GLN A 39 1.01 -10.88 -5.55
CA GLN A 39 0.70 -9.90 -6.60
C GLN A 39 0.94 -8.49 -6.10
N ARG A 40 1.46 -7.60 -6.94
CA ARG A 40 1.62 -6.18 -6.57
C ARG A 40 0.25 -5.50 -6.46
N PRO A 41 0.07 -4.53 -5.53
CA PRO A 41 -1.20 -3.79 -5.39
C PRO A 41 -1.50 -2.90 -6.60
N PHE A 42 -0.45 -2.35 -7.23
CA PHE A 42 -0.55 -1.47 -8.39
C PHE A 42 0.30 -2.02 -9.55
N VAL A 43 -0.34 -2.28 -10.68
CA VAL A 43 0.25 -2.96 -11.84
C VAL A 43 -0.09 -2.20 -13.12
N GLY A 44 0.91 -1.90 -13.94
CA GLY A 44 0.72 -1.24 -15.22
C GLY A 44 1.84 -1.55 -16.19
N GLU A 45 1.57 -1.35 -17.48
CA GLU A 45 2.52 -1.61 -18.57
C GLU A 45 3.71 -0.64 -18.58
N ASN A 46 3.58 0.50 -17.90
CA ASN A 46 4.62 1.52 -17.82
C ASN A 46 4.49 2.35 -16.54
N VAL A 47 5.45 3.22 -16.29
CA VAL A 47 5.48 4.07 -15.09
C VAL A 47 4.24 4.94 -14.97
N ALA A 48 3.77 5.53 -16.07
CA ALA A 48 2.62 6.45 -16.05
C ALA A 48 1.31 5.74 -15.67
N SER A 49 1.10 4.50 -16.14
CA SER A 49 -0.08 3.71 -15.76
C SER A 49 -0.03 3.26 -14.30
N ILE A 50 1.14 2.89 -13.78
CA ILE A 50 1.33 2.58 -12.35
C ILE A 50 1.06 3.82 -11.49
N SER A 51 1.62 4.98 -11.85
CA SER A 51 1.40 6.23 -11.12
C SER A 51 -0.08 6.62 -11.07
N THR A 52 -0.80 6.45 -12.19
CA THR A 52 -2.25 6.70 -12.25
C THR A 52 -3.00 5.81 -11.27
N GLN A 53 -2.65 4.52 -11.17
CA GLN A 53 -3.30 3.61 -10.23
C GLN A 53 -3.03 3.98 -8.78
N ILE A 54 -1.77 4.30 -8.44
CA ILE A 54 -1.37 4.72 -7.09
C ILE A 54 -2.17 5.95 -6.65
N VAL A 55 -2.30 6.94 -7.54
CA VAL A 55 -3.07 8.16 -7.29
C VAL A 55 -4.58 7.88 -7.19
N SER A 56 -5.09 6.89 -7.94
CA SER A 56 -6.52 6.50 -7.88
C SER A 56 -6.88 5.68 -6.63
N GLY A 57 -5.92 4.96 -6.05
CA GLY A 57 -6.11 4.11 -4.88
C GLY A 57 -6.91 2.83 -5.07
N LYS A 58 -7.22 2.46 -6.30
CA LYS A 58 -7.94 1.21 -6.57
C LYS A 58 -6.97 0.04 -6.47
N ILE A 59 -7.16 -0.79 -5.45
CA ILE A 59 -6.50 -2.09 -5.29
C ILE A 59 -7.57 -3.19 -5.21
N THR A 60 -7.23 -4.38 -5.70
CA THR A 60 -8.03 -5.58 -5.40
C THR A 60 -7.89 -5.90 -3.93
N ARG A 61 -8.96 -6.37 -3.28
CA ARG A 61 -8.87 -6.79 -1.88
C ARG A 61 -7.99 -8.05 -1.76
N PRO A 62 -7.01 -8.10 -0.82
CA PRO A 62 -6.18 -9.27 -0.60
C PRO A 62 -6.97 -10.58 -0.43
N SER A 63 -8.06 -10.57 0.33
CA SER A 63 -8.94 -11.74 0.55
C SER A 63 -9.59 -12.26 -0.75
N GLY A 64 -9.78 -11.39 -1.74
CA GLY A 64 -10.25 -11.76 -3.07
C GLY A 64 -9.21 -12.49 -3.93
N ILE A 65 -7.94 -12.46 -3.52
CA ILE A 65 -6.82 -13.13 -4.21
C ILE A 65 -6.37 -14.36 -3.42
N ASN A 66 -6.23 -14.23 -2.10
CA ASN A 66 -5.83 -15.30 -1.20
C ASN A 66 -6.94 -15.53 -0.16
N VAL A 67 -7.70 -16.61 -0.36
CA VAL A 67 -8.87 -16.99 0.47
C VAL A 67 -8.53 -17.32 1.92
N LYS A 68 -7.24 -17.41 2.28
CA LYS A 68 -6.81 -17.55 3.68
C LYS A 68 -6.81 -16.22 4.43
N LEU A 69 -6.83 -15.09 3.72
CA LEU A 69 -6.84 -13.77 4.35
C LEU A 69 -8.25 -13.35 4.73
N THR A 70 -8.36 -12.63 5.85
CA THR A 70 -9.64 -12.17 6.39
C THR A 70 -10.02 -10.78 5.86
N GLU A 71 -11.30 -10.42 5.99
CA GLU A 71 -11.74 -9.05 5.68
C GLU A 71 -11.08 -8.01 6.59
N ALA A 72 -10.75 -8.39 7.83
CA ALA A 72 -10.03 -7.51 8.74
C ALA A 72 -8.62 -7.17 8.21
N PHE A 73 -7.92 -8.16 7.63
CA PHE A 73 -6.64 -7.94 6.94
C PHE A 73 -6.79 -6.96 5.76
N ASP A 74 -7.87 -7.09 4.97
CA ASP A 74 -8.15 -6.13 3.89
C ASP A 74 -8.31 -4.71 4.41
N GLN A 75 -9.06 -4.52 5.51
CA GLN A 75 -9.30 -3.19 6.09
C GLN A 75 -7.99 -2.53 6.55
N VAL A 76 -7.09 -3.31 7.17
CA VAL A 76 -5.77 -2.83 7.57
C VAL A 76 -4.96 -2.36 6.37
N LEU A 77 -4.90 -3.14 5.29
CA LEU A 77 -4.17 -2.75 4.09
C LEU A 77 -4.83 -1.59 3.32
N VAL A 78 -6.16 -1.55 3.24
CA VAL A 78 -6.89 -0.42 2.63
C VAL A 78 -6.58 0.88 3.37
N LYS A 79 -6.52 0.87 4.71
CA LYS A 79 -6.13 2.04 5.50
C LYS A 79 -4.67 2.43 5.25
N ALA A 80 -3.75 1.47 5.27
CA ALA A 80 -2.32 1.75 5.07
C ALA A 80 -1.99 2.26 3.66
N LEU A 81 -2.79 1.89 2.65
CA LEU A 81 -2.65 2.28 1.25
C LEU A 81 -3.55 3.46 0.84
N GLN A 82 -4.08 4.23 1.81
CA GLN A 82 -4.83 5.46 1.52
C GLN A 82 -3.98 6.50 0.79
N GLN A 83 -4.62 7.24 -0.12
CA GLN A 83 -3.95 8.19 -0.99
C GLN A 83 -3.55 9.44 -0.20
N ASP A 84 -4.47 9.87 0.66
CA ASP A 84 -4.23 10.88 1.66
C ASP A 84 -3.48 10.26 2.84
N ARG A 85 -2.27 10.77 3.10
CA ARG A 85 -1.41 10.29 4.18
C ARG A 85 -2.02 10.51 5.57
N GLU A 86 -2.92 11.50 5.73
CA GLU A 86 -3.58 11.77 7.00
C GLU A 86 -4.65 10.72 7.33
N GLN A 87 -5.07 9.92 6.33
CA GLN A 87 -6.02 8.82 6.51
C GLN A 87 -5.32 7.47 6.76
N ARG A 88 -3.98 7.44 6.70
CA ARG A 88 -3.18 6.25 7.02
C ARG A 88 -3.03 6.10 8.54
N PHE A 89 -2.31 5.06 8.95
CA PHE A 89 -1.81 4.98 10.32
C PHE A 89 -0.80 6.11 10.58
N ALA A 90 -0.78 6.65 11.80
CA ALA A 90 0.09 7.78 12.12
C ALA A 90 1.55 7.34 12.20
N THR A 91 1.80 6.08 12.58
CA THR A 91 3.14 5.51 12.69
C THR A 91 3.21 4.08 12.12
N PRO A 92 4.40 3.61 11.69
CA PRO A 92 4.58 2.20 11.32
C PRO A 92 4.29 1.22 12.46
N GLY A 93 4.47 1.64 13.72
CA GLY A 93 4.16 0.82 14.89
C GLY A 93 2.67 0.53 15.02
N GLU A 94 1.81 1.52 14.76
CA GLU A 94 0.35 1.33 14.74
C GLU A 94 -0.08 0.37 13.61
N PHE A 95 0.54 0.48 12.43
CA PHE A 95 0.28 -0.44 11.33
C PHE A 95 0.67 -1.88 11.69
N ALA A 96 1.85 -2.06 12.29
CA ALA A 96 2.32 -3.38 12.74
C ALA A 96 1.41 -3.99 13.81
N ALA A 97 0.96 -3.19 14.78
CA ALA A 97 0.01 -3.64 15.80
C ALA A 97 -1.31 -4.09 15.18
N ALA A 98 -1.87 -3.30 14.25
CA ALA A 98 -3.10 -3.65 13.55
C ALA A 98 -2.97 -4.96 12.74
N LEU A 99 -1.81 -5.21 12.12
CA LEU A 99 -1.53 -6.47 11.43
C LEU A 99 -1.46 -7.68 12.38
N GLN A 100 -0.98 -7.49 13.61
CA GLN A 100 -0.90 -8.55 14.61
C GLN A 100 -2.27 -8.92 15.19
N GLU A 101 -3.19 -7.97 15.27
CA GLU A 101 -4.55 -8.20 15.76
C GLU A 101 -5.42 -8.98 14.76
N VAL A 102 -5.15 -8.80 13.47
CA VAL A 102 -5.86 -9.52 12.40
C VAL A 102 -5.17 -10.87 12.16
N ASN A 103 -5.54 -11.87 12.97
CA ASN A 103 -5.06 -13.24 12.78
C ASN A 103 -5.26 -13.69 11.32
N LEU A 104 -4.18 -14.21 10.71
CA LEU A 104 -4.19 -14.90 9.41
C LEU A 104 -4.84 -16.28 9.50
#